data_AF-A0A423NZC6-F1
#
_entry.id   AF-A0A423NZC6-F1
#
_cell.length_a   1.000
_cell.length_b   1.000
_cell.length_c   1.000
_cell.angle_alpha   90.00
_cell.angle_beta   90.00
_cell.angle_gamma   90.00
#
_symmetry.space_group_name_H-M   'P 1'
#
loop_
_entity.id
_entity.type
_entity.pdbx_description
1 polymer ?
#
loop_
_entity_poly.entity_id
_entity_poly.type
_entity_poly.pdbx_seq_one_letter_code
_entity_poly.pdbx_strand_id
1 'polypeptide(L)'
;MDTARIGHYGANESASDLVTDSVTDLVARLLLTLGPRSLRISDLMAEMSLVHKATFRSNYLKPALTAGMIEMTDPQSPKNPTQKYRLTQLGKMMVKKLKC
;
A
#
# COMPACT_ATOMS: atom_id res chain seq x y z
N MET A 1 29.86 50.62 12.05
CA MET A 1 28.54 50.08 11.72
C MET A 1 28.73 49.05 10.61
N ASP A 2 28.70 47.76 10.94
CA ASP A 2 27.57 46.83 10.69
C ASP A 2 27.51 46.44 9.19
N THR A 3 27.61 45.19 8.74
CA THR A 3 27.11 43.96 9.35
C THR A 3 27.87 42.74 8.83
N ALA A 4 27.99 41.74 9.71
CA ALA A 4 28.55 40.43 9.49
C ALA A 4 27.71 39.55 8.55
N ARG A 5 28.41 38.61 7.89
CA ARG A 5 28.08 37.17 7.78
C ARG A 5 26.60 36.79 7.64
N ILE A 6 26.20 36.42 6.43
CA ILE A 6 25.19 35.38 6.18
C ILE A 6 25.84 34.45 5.14
N GLY A 7 26.31 33.24 5.47
CA GLY A 7 25.57 32.21 6.17
C GLY A 7 24.90 31.31 5.13
N HIS A 8 25.69 30.41 4.55
CA HIS A 8 25.28 29.10 4.02
C HIS A 8 24.04 28.55 4.75
N TYR A 9 23.11 27.89 4.05
CA TYR A 9 22.63 26.52 4.36
C TYR A 9 21.65 26.07 3.27
N GLY A 10 22.00 24.96 2.61
CA GLY A 10 21.17 24.29 1.64
C GLY A 10 19.96 23.63 2.30
N ALA A 11 18.85 23.62 1.58
CA ALA A 11 17.70 22.78 1.86
C ALA A 11 17.34 22.01 0.58
N ASN A 12 18.28 21.18 0.14
CA ASN A 12 17.93 19.89 -0.45
C ASN A 12 17.41 19.07 0.74
N GLU A 13 16.13 19.24 1.06
CA GLU A 13 15.44 18.35 1.97
C GLU A 13 15.17 17.06 1.20
N SER A 14 16.09 16.12 1.34
CA SER A 14 15.89 14.73 0.97
C SER A 14 14.76 14.15 1.83
N ALA A 15 13.52 14.35 1.39
CA ALA A 15 12.32 13.76 1.97
C ALA A 15 12.19 12.28 1.55
N SER A 16 13.24 11.50 1.76
CA SER A 16 13.33 10.09 1.33
C SER A 16 13.78 9.19 2.47
N ASP A 17 13.22 9.36 3.67
CA ASP A 17 13.44 8.39 4.76
C ASP A 17 12.14 7.98 5.51
N LEU A 18 11.03 8.71 5.32
CA LEU A 18 9.76 8.45 6.03
C LEU A 18 8.68 7.72 5.20
N VAL A 19 8.94 7.46 3.91
CA VAL A 19 7.95 6.88 2.99
C VAL A 19 7.88 5.35 3.06
N THR A 20 8.96 4.67 3.47
CA THR A 20 9.06 3.21 3.39
C THR A 20 8.29 2.48 4.51
N ASP A 21 8.30 3.02 5.72
CA ASP A 21 7.56 2.47 6.86
C ASP A 21 6.04 2.58 6.63
N SER A 22 5.60 3.75 6.15
CA SER A 22 4.20 4.02 5.82
C SER A 22 3.66 3.02 4.78
N VAL A 23 4.42 2.73 3.72
CA VAL A 23 3.99 1.77 2.69
C VAL A 23 3.82 0.36 3.25
N THR A 24 4.64 -0.02 4.24
CA THR A 24 4.54 -1.33 4.90
C THR A 24 3.25 -1.44 5.73
N ASP A 25 2.89 -0.40 6.48
CA ASP A 25 1.64 -0.36 7.25
C ASP A 25 0.39 -0.44 6.35
N LEU A 26 0.39 0.31 5.24
CA LEU A 26 -0.75 0.30 4.30
C LEU A 26 -0.95 -1.08 3.67
N VAL A 27 0.13 -1.76 3.30
CA VAL A 27 0.08 -3.14 2.80
C VAL A 27 -0.38 -4.08 3.92
N ALA A 28 0.15 -3.98 5.13
CA ALA A 28 -0.27 -4.81 6.26
C ALA A 28 -1.78 -4.69 6.52
N ARG A 29 -2.32 -3.46 6.55
CA ARG A 29 -3.77 -3.22 6.63
C ARG A 29 -4.53 -3.90 5.50
N LEU A 30 -4.05 -3.80 4.25
CA LEU A 30 -4.66 -4.49 3.11
C LEU A 30 -4.77 -6.00 3.33
N LEU A 31 -3.68 -6.62 3.75
CA LEU A 31 -3.66 -8.07 3.95
C LEU A 31 -4.61 -8.51 5.07
N LEU A 32 -4.67 -7.74 6.16
CA LEU A 32 -5.57 -7.99 7.29
C LEU A 32 -7.04 -7.89 6.89
N THR A 33 -7.41 -6.87 6.10
CA THR A 33 -8.77 -6.69 5.58
C THR A 33 -9.16 -7.81 4.59
N LEU A 34 -8.23 -8.23 3.74
CA LEU A 34 -8.48 -9.31 2.78
C LEU A 34 -8.75 -10.65 3.48
N GLY A 35 -7.92 -10.96 4.49
CA GLY A 35 -8.00 -12.22 5.24
C GLY A 35 -8.05 -13.44 4.32
N PRO A 36 -8.85 -14.48 4.64
CA PRO A 36 -8.98 -15.67 3.79
C PRO A 36 -9.91 -15.47 2.58
N ARG A 37 -10.51 -14.28 2.40
CA ARG A 37 -11.54 -14.02 1.38
C ARG A 37 -10.94 -13.48 0.08
N SER A 38 -11.75 -13.49 -0.97
CA SER A 38 -11.45 -12.76 -2.21
C SER A 38 -12.44 -11.61 -2.38
N LEU A 39 -11.91 -10.39 -2.42
CA LEU A 39 -12.71 -9.15 -2.40
C LEU A 39 -12.42 -8.31 -3.64
N ARG A 40 -13.43 -7.53 -4.07
CA ARG A 40 -13.23 -6.52 -5.11
C ARG A 40 -12.59 -5.28 -4.49
N ILE A 41 -12.05 -4.41 -5.36
CA ILE A 41 -11.51 -3.11 -4.93
C ILE A 41 -12.58 -2.28 -4.18
N SER A 42 -13.83 -2.30 -4.64
CA SER A 42 -14.93 -1.58 -3.99
C SER A 42 -15.17 -2.07 -2.56
N ASP A 43 -15.15 -3.38 -2.35
CA ASP A 43 -15.38 -3.98 -1.04
C ASP A 43 -14.22 -3.67 -0.10
N LEU A 44 -12.98 -3.80 -0.57
CA LEU A 44 -11.78 -3.46 0.21
C LEU A 44 -11.76 -1.97 0.60
N MET A 45 -12.13 -1.09 -0.32
CA MET A 45 -12.23 0.33 -0.04
C MET A 45 -13.33 0.64 0.98
N ALA A 46 -14.48 -0.02 0.90
CA ALA A 46 -15.56 0.14 1.87
C ALA A 46 -15.13 -0.31 3.28
N GLU A 47 -14.51 -1.48 3.40
CA GLU A 47 -14.00 -2.01 4.68
C GLU A 47 -12.93 -1.11 5.32
N MET A 48 -12.16 -0.40 4.49
CA MET A 48 -11.13 0.52 4.94
C MET A 48 -11.60 1.98 5.05
N SER A 49 -12.88 2.25 4.76
CA SER A 49 -13.43 3.61 4.67
C SER A 49 -12.63 4.54 3.73
N LEU A 50 -12.15 4.01 2.61
CA LEU A 50 -11.37 4.73 1.60
C LEU A 50 -12.26 5.16 0.43
N VAL A 51 -12.08 6.39 -0.03
CA VAL A 51 -12.88 6.96 -1.14
C VAL A 51 -12.09 7.05 -2.44
N HIS A 52 -10.77 7.30 -2.36
CA HIS A 52 -9.94 7.56 -3.55
C HIS A 52 -9.31 6.30 -4.14
N LYS A 53 -9.95 5.76 -5.18
CA LYS A 53 -9.52 4.52 -5.85
C LYS A 53 -8.11 4.58 -6.46
N ALA A 54 -7.71 5.72 -7.00
CA ALA A 54 -6.37 5.89 -7.59
C ALA A 54 -5.27 5.77 -6.51
N THR A 55 -5.46 6.45 -5.39
CA THR A 55 -4.59 6.39 -4.21
C THR A 55 -4.54 4.97 -3.64
N PHE A 56 -5.70 4.32 -3.49
CA PHE A 56 -5.77 2.93 -3.03
C PHE A 56 -4.96 1.98 -3.92
N ARG A 57 -5.06 2.14 -5.24
CA ARG A 57 -4.29 1.33 -6.20
C ARG A 57 -2.79 1.54 -6.06
N SER A 58 -2.34 2.79 -5.96
CA SER A 58 -0.92 3.12 -5.92
C SER A 58 -0.26 2.72 -4.59
N ASN A 59 -0.97 2.93 -3.47
CA ASN A 59 -0.37 2.82 -2.14
C ASN A 59 -0.65 1.48 -1.44
N TYR A 60 -1.68 0.74 -1.87
CA TYR A 60 -2.07 -0.52 -1.24
C TYR A 60 -1.90 -1.69 -2.22
N LEU A 61 -2.62 -1.67 -3.35
CA LEU A 61 -2.63 -2.81 -4.27
C LEU A 61 -1.30 -3.02 -4.98
N LYS A 62 -0.76 -1.98 -5.63
CA LYS A 62 0.47 -2.08 -6.41
C LYS A 62 1.64 -2.61 -5.57
N PRO A 63 1.97 -2.06 -4.38
CA PRO A 63 3.05 -2.61 -3.57
C PRO A 63 2.77 -4.04 -3.10
N ALA A 64 1.52 -4.39 -2.74
CA ALA A 64 1.18 -5.76 -2.33
C ALA A 64 1.27 -6.78 -3.48
N LEU A 65 0.90 -6.39 -4.71
CA LEU A 65 1.04 -7.20 -5.92
C LEU A 65 2.52 -7.37 -6.30
N THR A 66 3.29 -6.27 -6.27
CA THR A 66 4.73 -6.29 -6.55
C THR A 66 5.49 -7.14 -5.54
N ALA A 67 5.09 -7.10 -4.26
CA ALA A 67 5.65 -7.95 -3.22
C ALA A 67 5.15 -9.41 -3.27
N GLY A 68 4.23 -9.75 -4.18
CA GLY A 68 3.69 -11.11 -4.31
C GLY A 68 2.84 -11.58 -3.13
N MET A 69 2.36 -10.65 -2.29
CA MET A 69 1.54 -10.97 -1.12
C MET A 69 0.06 -11.16 -1.47
N ILE A 70 -0.39 -10.51 -2.54
CA ILE A 70 -1.72 -10.69 -3.13
C ILE A 70 -1.61 -11.03 -4.60
N GLU A 71 -2.66 -11.63 -5.13
CA GLU A 71 -2.80 -11.96 -6.55
C GLU A 71 -4.20 -11.62 -7.06
N MET A 72 -4.28 -11.49 -8.37
CA MET A 72 -5.51 -11.30 -9.13
C MET A 72 -6.19 -12.65 -9.38
N THR A 73 -7.51 -12.74 -9.21
CA THR A 73 -8.24 -13.98 -9.54
C THR A 73 -8.39 -14.20 -11.04
N ASP A 74 -8.50 -13.13 -11.83
CA ASP A 74 -8.53 -13.18 -13.29
C ASP A 74 -7.42 -12.28 -13.87
N PRO A 75 -6.21 -12.82 -14.13
CA PRO A 75 -5.10 -12.02 -14.63
C PRO A 75 -5.25 -11.63 -16.11
N GLN A 76 -6.10 -12.33 -16.87
CA GLN A 76 -6.34 -12.07 -18.29
C GLN A 76 -7.14 -10.77 -18.50
N SER A 77 -8.06 -10.43 -17.60
CA SER A 77 -8.88 -9.22 -17.66
C SER A 77 -8.74 -8.37 -16.39
N PRO A 78 -7.61 -7.68 -16.18
CA PRO A 78 -7.37 -6.88 -14.97
C PRO A 78 -8.33 -5.68 -14.82
N LYS A 79 -8.95 -5.24 -15.92
CA LYS A 79 -9.94 -4.15 -15.94
C LYS A 79 -11.38 -4.64 -15.71
N ASN A 80 -11.59 -5.95 -15.56
CA ASN A 80 -12.93 -6.51 -15.40
C ASN A 80 -13.59 -6.01 -14.09
N PRO A 81 -14.84 -5.54 -14.12
CA PRO A 81 -15.58 -5.17 -12.91
C PRO A 81 -15.74 -6.33 -11.91
N THR A 82 -15.69 -7.58 -12.36
CA THR A 82 -15.77 -8.75 -11.46
C THR A 82 -14.43 -9.13 -10.85
N GLN A 83 -13.34 -8.44 -11.21
CA GLN A 83 -12.00 -8.74 -10.74
C GLN A 83 -11.90 -8.69 -9.21
N LYS A 84 -11.36 -9.75 -8.63
CA LYS A 84 -11.11 -9.87 -7.20
C LYS A 84 -9.63 -10.05 -6.93
N TYR A 85 -9.26 -9.75 -5.70
CA TYR A 85 -7.92 -9.94 -5.17
C TYR A 85 -8.01 -10.94 -4.03
N ARG A 86 -7.01 -11.81 -3.92
CA ARG A 86 -6.88 -12.80 -2.84
C ARG A 86 -5.45 -12.80 -2.28
N LEU A 87 -5.29 -13.24 -1.04
CA LEU A 87 -3.96 -13.47 -0.47
C LEU A 87 -3.29 -14.66 -1.15
N THR A 88 -2.02 -14.50 -1.50
CA THR A 88 -1.14 -15.62 -1.86
C THR A 88 -0.72 -16.38 -0.60
N GLN A 89 0.07 -17.43 -0.76
CA GLN A 89 0.68 -18.12 0.38
C GLN A 89 1.56 -17.17 1.23
N LEU A 90 2.33 -16.30 0.57
CA LEU A 90 3.16 -15.28 1.24
C LEU A 90 2.30 -14.31 2.05
N GLY A 91 1.23 -13.78 1.46
CA GLY A 91 0.31 -12.87 2.15
C GLY A 91 -0.35 -13.50 3.38
N LYS A 92 -0.76 -14.78 3.28
CA LYS A 92 -1.33 -15.53 4.42
C LYS A 92 -0.32 -15.69 5.56
N MET A 93 0.94 -16.00 5.25
CA MET A 93 2.01 -16.09 6.25
C MET A 93 2.24 -14.74 6.93
N MET A 94 2.22 -13.65 6.17
CA MET A 94 2.39 -12.30 6.74
C MET A 94 1.21 -11.93 7.65
N VAL A 95 -0.03 -12.20 7.26
CA VAL A 95 -1.21 -12.00 8.13
C VAL A 95 -1.10 -12.80 9.41
N LYS A 96 -0.62 -14.04 9.34
CA LYS A 96 -0.37 -14.86 10.53
C LYS A 96 0.66 -14.19 11.44
N LYS A 97 1.76 -13.69 10.88
CA LYS A 97 2.81 -12.99 11.62
C LYS A 97 2.31 -11.69 12.28
N LEU A 98 1.41 -10.95 11.62
CA LEU A 98 0.83 -9.71 12.14
C LEU A 98 -0.20 -9.92 13.26
N LYS A 99 -0.77 -11.12 13.38
CA LYS A 99 -1.76 -11.49 14.40
C LYS A 99 -1.16 -12.23 15.60
N CYS A 100 0.13 -12.56 15.55
CA CYS A 100 0.89 -13.18 16.63
C CYS A 100 1.63 -12.11 17.42
#